data_AF-A0A925KUN3-F1
#
_entry.id   AF-A0A925KUN3-F1
#
_cell.length_a   1.000
_cell.length_b   1.000
_cell.length_c   1.000
_cell.angle_alpha   90.00
_cell.angle_beta   90.00
_cell.angle_gamma   90.00
#
_symmetry.space_group_name_H-M   'P 1'
#
loop_
_entity.id
_entity.type
_entity.pdbx_description
1 polymer ?
#
loop_
_entity_poly.entity_id
_entity_poly.type
_entity_poly.pdbx_seq_one_letter_code
_entity_poly.pdbx_strand_id
1 'polypeptide(L)'
;MVRKEEVLQDVVIKFAGDSGDGMQLTGTQFTNNTALLGIDLSTFPDFPAEIRAPQGTLPGVSGFQLRFSSDRVYTPGDACDVLVAMNAAALKTNLTSLKKGGKI
;
A
#
# COMPACT_ATOMS: atom_id res chain seq x y z
N MET A 1 -23.61 -15.95 -5.09
CA MET A 1 -22.40 -16.04 -4.23
C MET A 1 -22.68 -15.20 -3.00
N VAL A 2 -22.73 -15.79 -1.81
CA VAL A 2 -22.96 -15.02 -0.58
C VAL A 2 -21.67 -14.27 -0.24
N ARG A 3 -21.70 -12.93 -0.21
CA ARG A 3 -20.57 -12.12 0.27
C ARG A 3 -20.45 -12.37 1.78
N LYS A 4 -19.34 -12.95 2.21
CA LYS A 4 -19.00 -13.07 3.63
C LYS A 4 -18.33 -11.77 4.06
N GLU A 5 -18.97 -11.03 4.96
CA GLU A 5 -18.38 -9.86 5.60
C GLU A 5 -17.52 -10.31 6.77
N GLU A 6 -16.35 -9.69 6.91
CA GLU A 6 -15.41 -9.95 7.99
C GLU A 6 -14.99 -8.61 8.58
N VAL A 7 -15.03 -8.52 9.90
CA VAL A 7 -14.57 -7.34 10.64
C VAL A 7 -13.10 -7.54 10.98
N LEU A 8 -12.24 -6.70 10.41
CA LEU A 8 -10.80 -6.71 10.65
C LEU A 8 -10.44 -5.65 11.69
N GLN A 9 -9.50 -5.97 12.58
CA GLN A 9 -9.00 -5.05 13.61
C GLN A 9 -8.05 -3.99 13.04
N ASP A 10 -7.19 -4.41 12.11
CA ASP A 10 -6.31 -3.53 11.37
C ASP A 10 -6.15 -4.02 9.93
N VAL A 11 -5.73 -3.11 9.05
CA VAL A 11 -5.49 -3.42 7.64
C VAL A 11 -4.23 -2.69 7.19
N VAL A 12 -3.34 -3.42 6.52
CA VAL A 12 -2.17 -2.88 5.84
C VAL A 12 -2.43 -2.84 4.33
N ILE A 13 -2.36 -1.64 3.74
CA ILE A 13 -2.49 -1.43 2.30
C ILE A 13 -1.14 -0.96 1.75
N LYS A 14 -0.68 -1.59 0.66
CA LYS A 14 0.47 -1.12 -0.12
C LYS A 14 0.01 -0.68 -1.50
N PHE A 15 0.12 0.61 -1.80
CA PHE A 15 0.01 1.13 -3.15
C PHE A 15 1.38 1.03 -3.81
N ALA A 16 1.46 0.46 -5.02
CA ALA A 16 2.72 0.29 -5.73
C ALA A 16 2.56 0.64 -7.22
N GLY A 17 3.53 1.34 -7.77
CA GLY A 17 3.53 1.81 -9.16
C GLY A 17 4.87 2.40 -9.55
N ASP A 18 5.02 2.85 -10.78
CA ASP A 18 6.21 3.58 -11.21
C ASP A 18 6.13 5.03 -10.76
N SER A 19 7.28 5.69 -10.65
CA SER A 19 7.32 7.13 -10.38
C SER A 19 6.48 7.90 -11.42
N GLY A 20 5.41 8.56 -10.96
CA GLY A 20 4.43 9.24 -11.80
C GLY A 20 3.04 8.58 -11.84
N ASP A 21 2.91 7.30 -11.45
CA ASP A 21 1.62 6.57 -11.47
C ASP A 21 0.65 7.04 -10.36
N GLY A 22 1.15 7.80 -9.38
CA GLY A 22 0.31 8.47 -8.37
C GLY A 22 0.17 7.73 -7.04
N MET A 23 0.89 6.63 -6.80
CA MET A 23 0.83 5.86 -5.54
C MET A 23 1.04 6.73 -4.29
N GLN A 24 1.99 7.68 -4.33
CA GLN A 24 2.27 8.58 -3.21
C GLN A 24 1.09 9.54 -2.97
N LEU A 25 0.49 10.07 -4.04
CA LEU A 25 -0.68 10.94 -3.95
C LEU A 25 -1.87 10.18 -3.38
N THR A 26 -2.18 9.00 -3.93
CA THR A 26 -3.28 8.16 -3.45
C THR A 26 -3.10 7.77 -1.99
N GLY A 27 -1.90 7.32 -1.61
CA GLY A 27 -1.56 6.97 -0.23
C GLY A 27 -1.68 8.15 0.73
N THR A 28 -1.23 9.34 0.32
CA THR A 28 -1.36 10.57 1.10
C THR A 28 -2.82 10.98 1.27
N GLN A 29 -3.64 10.93 0.22
CA GLN A 29 -5.07 11.24 0.29
C GLN A 29 -5.82 10.26 1.20
N PHE A 30 -5.51 8.96 1.11
CA PHE A 30 -6.06 7.96 2.02
C PHE A 30 -5.69 8.29 3.46
N THR A 31 -4.41 8.51 3.72
CA THR A 31 -3.87 8.88 5.03
C THR A 31 -4.60 10.08 5.63
N ASN A 32 -4.73 11.16 4.86
CA ASN A 32 -5.39 12.39 5.33
C ASN A 32 -6.86 12.13 5.66
N ASN A 33 -7.59 11.42 4.80
CA ASN A 33 -8.99 11.11 5.05
C ASN A 33 -9.18 10.20 6.28
N THR A 34 -8.33 9.19 6.45
CA THR A 34 -8.34 8.30 7.62
C THR A 34 -8.05 9.06 8.91
N ALA A 35 -7.04 9.94 8.90
CA ALA A 35 -6.71 10.79 10.04
C ALA A 35 -7.83 11.78 10.39
N LEU A 36 -8.50 12.37 9.39
CA LEU A 36 -9.65 13.27 9.60
C LEU A 36 -10.84 12.57 10.26
N LEU A 37 -10.98 11.25 10.08
CA LEU A 37 -11.97 10.43 10.76
C LEU A 37 -11.55 10.02 12.18
N GLY A 38 -10.35 10.41 12.63
CA GLY A 38 -9.81 10.07 13.95
C GLY A 38 -9.33 8.62 14.08
N ILE A 39 -9.14 7.92 12.95
CA ILE A 39 -8.63 6.55 12.92
C ILE A 39 -7.10 6.58 13.04
N ASP A 40 -6.54 5.77 13.93
CA ASP A 40 -5.10 5.73 14.12
C ASP A 40 -4.42 4.99 12.97
N LEU A 41 -3.25 5.48 12.56
CA LEU A 41 -2.56 4.97 11.38
C LEU A 41 -1.05 5.22 11.44
N SER A 42 -0.31 4.44 10.66
CA SER A 42 1.11 4.65 10.39
C SER A 42 1.39 4.47 8.90
N THR A 43 2.27 5.29 8.34
CA THR A 43 2.61 5.27 6.91
C THR A 43 4.10 4.96 6.70
N PHE A 44 4.42 4.53 5.48
CA PHE A 44 5.77 4.30 5.01
C PHE A 44 5.85 4.54 3.49
N PRO A 45 6.29 5.73 3.06
CA PRO A 45 6.57 5.99 1.65
C PRO A 45 7.90 5.34 1.26
N ASP A 46 7.89 4.59 0.18
CA ASP A 46 9.01 3.81 -0.35
C ASP A 46 9.34 4.32 -1.77
N PHE A 47 10.54 4.86 -1.96
CA PHE A 47 10.95 5.48 -3.22
C PHE A 47 12.04 4.65 -3.91
N PRO A 48 12.00 4.49 -5.24
CA PRO A 48 13.02 3.76 -5.97
C PRO A 48 14.37 4.45 -5.84
N ALA A 49 15.45 3.67 -5.84
CA ALA A 49 16.80 4.20 -5.88
C ALA A 49 17.12 4.90 -7.20
N GLU A 50 16.46 4.51 -8.29
CA GLU A 50 16.62 5.12 -9.60
C GLU A 50 15.66 6.29 -9.81
N ILE A 51 16.22 7.50 -9.86
CA ILE A 51 15.48 8.76 -10.05
C ILE A 51 14.73 8.79 -11.40
N ARG A 52 15.25 8.11 -12.42
CA ARG A 52 14.67 8.07 -13.78
C ARG A 52 14.84 6.69 -14.42
N ALA A 53 14.33 5.67 -13.74
CA ALA A 53 14.20 4.35 -14.34
C ALA A 53 13.29 4.42 -15.58
N PRO A 54 13.54 3.62 -16.63
CA PRO A 54 12.60 3.48 -17.73
C PRO A 54 11.25 2.96 -17.21
N GLN A 55 10.15 3.43 -17.78
CA GLN A 55 8.82 2.97 -17.36
C GLN A 55 8.64 1.46 -17.56
N GLY A 56 7.94 0.84 -16.62
CA GLY A 56 7.67 -0.59 -16.55
C GLY A 56 8.86 -1.43 -16.07
N THR A 57 9.93 -0.81 -15.57
CA THR A 57 11.10 -1.54 -15.06
C THR A 57 11.04 -1.71 -13.55
N LEU A 58 11.57 -2.83 -13.06
CA LEU A 58 11.56 -3.15 -11.63
C LEU A 58 12.30 -2.11 -10.76
N PRO A 59 13.46 -1.55 -11.17
CA PRO A 59 14.13 -0.52 -10.38
C PRO A 59 13.36 0.80 -10.25
N GLY A 60 12.36 1.04 -11.11
CA GLY A 60 11.53 2.25 -11.11
C GLY A 60 10.29 2.18 -10.21
N VAL A 61 10.04 1.01 -9.61
CA VAL A 61 8.87 0.78 -8.76
C VAL A 61 9.03 1.52 -7.44
N SER A 62 8.02 2.32 -7.10
CA SER A 62 7.82 2.99 -5.83
C SER A 62 6.63 2.38 -5.10
N GLY A 63 6.53 2.64 -3.80
CA GLY A 63 5.39 2.26 -2.99
C GLY A 63 4.98 3.33 -1.98
N PHE A 64 3.74 3.22 -1.52
CA PHE A 64 3.24 3.86 -0.32
C PHE A 64 2.52 2.81 0.49
N GLN A 65 3.04 2.48 1.67
CA GLN A 65 2.37 1.58 2.60
C GLN A 65 1.71 2.37 3.71
N LEU A 66 0.53 1.93 4.13
CA LEU A 66 -0.06 2.39 5.37
C LEU A 66 -0.76 1.26 6.11
N ARG A 67 -0.81 1.39 7.42
CA ARG A 67 -1.61 0.58 8.32
C ARG A 67 -2.57 1.48 9.08
N PHE A 68 -3.83 1.09 9.18
CA PHE A 68 -4.83 1.79 9.98
C PHE A 68 -5.61 0.81 10.84
N SER A 69 -6.06 1.25 12.00
CA SER A 69 -6.76 0.43 12.99
C SER A 69 -7.68 1.27 13.89
N SER A 70 -8.65 0.61 14.50
CA SER A 70 -9.38 1.17 15.65
C SER A 70 -8.52 1.26 16.92
N ASP A 71 -7.44 0.48 16.99
CA ASP A 71 -6.46 0.50 18.08
C ASP A 71 -5.25 1.36 17.74
N ARG A 72 -4.37 1.56 18.73
CA ARG A 72 -3.14 2.33 18.53
C ARG A 72 -2.19 1.68 17.53
N VAL A 73 -1.73 2.45 16.54
CA VAL A 73 -0.81 1.98 15.50
C VAL A 73 0.57 2.61 15.70
N TYR A 74 1.59 1.76 15.81
CA TYR A 74 2.98 2.20 16.01
C TYR A 74 3.92 1.86 14.84
N THR A 75 3.46 1.02 13.91
CA THR A 75 4.26 0.57 12.76
C THR A 75 3.38 0.48 11.50
N PRO A 76 3.96 0.68 10.31
CA PRO A 76 3.25 0.53 9.04
C PRO A 76 2.99 -0.93 8.64
N GLY A 77 3.47 -1.90 9.42
CA GLY A 77 3.40 -3.34 9.14
C GLY A 77 4.52 -3.87 8.22
N ASP A 78 4.74 -5.18 8.21
CA ASP A 78 5.78 -5.82 7.38
C ASP A 78 5.24 -6.32 6.04
N ALA A 79 4.04 -6.91 6.07
CA ALA A 79 3.35 -7.49 4.91
C ALA A 79 1.97 -6.85 4.76
N CYS A 80 1.51 -6.67 3.52
CA CYS A 80 0.22 -6.04 3.24
C CYS A 80 -0.93 -7.06 3.18
N ASP A 81 -2.11 -6.64 3.61
CA ASP A 81 -3.37 -7.36 3.41
C ASP A 81 -3.94 -7.08 2.02
N VAL A 82 -3.69 -5.87 1.50
CA VAL A 82 -4.12 -5.42 0.18
C VAL A 82 -2.94 -4.81 -0.58
N LEU A 83 -2.69 -5.29 -1.79
CA LEU A 83 -1.71 -4.75 -2.72
C LEU A 83 -2.43 -4.05 -3.87
N VAL A 84 -2.39 -2.72 -3.91
CA VAL A 84 -2.90 -1.96 -5.05
C VAL A 84 -1.74 -1.76 -6.03
N ALA A 85 -1.61 -2.69 -6.99
CA ALA A 85 -0.59 -2.62 -8.03
C ALA A 85 -1.11 -1.82 -9.24
N MET A 86 -0.49 -0.66 -9.51
CA MET A 86 -0.86 0.25 -10.60
C MET A 86 -0.33 -0.20 -11.97
N ASN A 87 0.66 -1.10 -11.98
CA ASN A 87 1.22 -1.69 -13.19
C ASN A 87 1.80 -3.10 -12.93
N ALA A 88 2.24 -3.77 -13.99
CA ALA A 88 2.77 -5.14 -13.91
C ALA A 88 4.12 -5.24 -13.19
N ALA A 89 4.97 -4.23 -13.30
CA ALA A 89 6.27 -4.19 -12.62
C ALA A 89 6.08 -4.09 -11.10
N ALA A 90 5.14 -3.24 -10.66
CA ALA A 90 4.73 -3.08 -9.28
C ALA A 90 4.16 -4.38 -8.69
N LEU A 91 3.29 -5.08 -9.44
CA LEU A 91 2.79 -6.39 -9.05
C LEU A 91 3.93 -7.39 -8.87
N LYS A 92 4.79 -7.53 -9.88
CA LYS A 92 5.92 -8.47 -9.85
C LYS A 92 6.88 -8.20 -8.69
N THR A 93 7.12 -6.92 -8.38
CA THR A 93 8.05 -6.50 -7.31
C THR A 93 7.47 -6.76 -5.92
N ASN A 94 6.17 -6.58 -5.73
CA ASN A 94 5.55 -6.55 -4.39
C ASN A 94 4.71 -7.78 -4.04
N LEU A 95 4.48 -8.71 -4.98
CA LEU A 95 3.62 -9.88 -4.73
C LEU A 95 4.07 -10.72 -3.51
N THR A 96 5.37 -10.78 -3.24
CA THR A 96 5.93 -11.50 -2.08
C THR A 96 5.61 -10.85 -0.74
N SER A 97 5.30 -9.55 -0.73
CA SER A 97 4.90 -8.81 0.47
C SER A 97 3.41 -8.95 0.80
N LEU A 98 2.62 -9.57 -0.08
CA LEU A 98 1.19 -9.81 0.15
C LEU A 98 1.01 -11.03 1.08
N LYS A 99 0.25 -10.84 2.16
CA LYS A 99 -0.11 -11.95 3.06
C LYS A 99 -0.90 -13.03 2.31
N LYS A 100 -0.78 -14.28 2.77
CA LYS A 100 -1.57 -15.39 2.23
C LYS A 100 -3.07 -15.09 2.37
N GLY A 101 -3.80 -15.10 1.26
CA GLY A 101 -5.23 -14.77 1.22
C GLY A 101 -5.54 -13.27 1.07
N GLY A 102 -4.49 -12.43 1.02
CA GLY A 102 -4.57 -11.01 0.73
C GLY A 102 -5.17 -10.72 -0.65
N LYS A 103 -5.52 -9.45 -0.87
CA LYS A 103 -6.22 -8.99 -2.08
C LYS A 103 -5.31 -8.13 -2.95
N ILE A 104 -5.54 -8.20 -4.26
CA ILE A 104 -4.89 -7.38 -5.29
C ILE A 104 -6.00 -6.66 -6.05
#